data_AF-A0A6I6G6B9-F1
#
_entry.id   AF-A0A6I6G6B9-F1
#
_cell.length_a   1.000
_cell.length_b   1.000
_cell.length_c   1.000
_cell.angle_alpha   90.00
_cell.angle_beta   90.00
_cell.angle_gamma   90.00
#
_symmetry.space_group_name_H-M   'P 1'
#
loop_
_entity.id
_entity.type
_entity.pdbx_description
1 polymer ?
#
loop_
_entity_poly.entity_id
_entity_poly.type
_entity_poly.pdbx_seq_one_letter_code
_entity_poly.pdbx_strand_id
1 'polypeptide(L)'
;MYPNLYFFLKEVFGVEIQFFKLINTFGFLVALAFLSAAWALTTELKRRQQAGWLGFTETQITVGDGAPMSDIIWNAFFGFIIGFKFIGFFTDKENALADPQAFLLSGMGNLPAGILAAIGFAAWRWYSGNKTKLSKPEKRSIRIWPSDRVGDMIVLAAVFGFGGAKLFHNFENWEELVADPVNALLSFSGLTFYGGLICAGAAIVWYARKHKINLWHLVDSFGPALMLAYAVGRIGCQVAGDGDWGVANSAYVADEQGKAVLASSPKQWNDSATVHLNYFKRAQHGVKEVNTTADILHSSYVAPSFYPLGW
;
A
#
# COMPACT_ATOMS: atom_id res chain seq x y z
N MET A 1 7.63 -11.80 13.35
CA MET A 1 6.70 -11.38 12.27
C MET A 1 5.64 -10.54 12.93
N TYR A 2 5.28 -9.43 12.29
CA TYR A 2 4.36 -8.46 12.85
C TYR A 2 3.21 -8.26 11.87
N PRO A 3 2.09 -8.98 12.04
CA PRO A 3 0.91 -8.83 11.16
C PRO A 3 0.43 -7.38 11.09
N ASN A 4 0.50 -6.68 12.23
CA ASN A 4 0.18 -5.27 12.36
C ASN A 4 1.17 -4.56 13.30
N LEU A 5 1.11 -3.24 13.31
CA LEU A 5 2.02 -2.40 14.09
C LEU A 5 1.88 -2.61 15.61
N TYR A 6 0.75 -3.12 16.10
CA TYR A 6 0.58 -3.39 17.53
C TYR A 6 1.57 -4.45 18.03
N PHE A 7 1.73 -5.57 17.30
CA PHE A 7 2.67 -6.61 17.72
C PHE A 7 4.12 -6.10 17.72
N PHE A 8 4.49 -5.29 16.72
CA PHE A 8 5.81 -4.66 16.66
C PHE A 8 6.06 -3.74 17.86
N LEU A 9 5.12 -2.84 18.14
CA LEU A 9 5.27 -1.86 19.22
C LEU A 9 5.26 -2.51 20.61
N LYS A 10 4.44 -3.55 20.79
CA LYS A 10 4.39 -4.32 22.03
C LYS A 10 5.73 -4.97 22.32
N GLU A 11 6.32 -5.64 21.35
CA GLU A 11 7.55 -6.40 21.57
C GLU A 11 8.78 -5.50 21.67
N VAL A 12 8.92 -4.51 20.79
CA VAL A 12 10.14 -3.68 20.72
C VAL A 12 10.15 -2.58 21.77
N PHE A 13 8.98 -1.99 22.07
CA PHE A 13 8.89 -0.82 22.94
C PHE A 13 8.04 -1.03 24.20
N GLY A 14 7.40 -2.20 24.37
CA GLY A 14 6.47 -2.45 25.48
C GLY A 14 5.18 -1.63 25.39
N VAL A 15 4.84 -1.07 24.22
CA VAL A 15 3.70 -0.16 24.05
C VAL A 15 2.45 -0.92 23.60
N GLU A 16 1.42 -0.95 24.45
CA GLU A 16 0.19 -1.72 24.20
C GLU A 16 -1.01 -0.85 23.76
N ILE A 17 -0.87 -0.11 22.66
CA ILE A 17 -1.94 0.73 22.13
C ILE A 17 -2.76 -0.04 21.08
N GLN A 18 -4.00 -0.40 21.43
CA GLN A 18 -4.90 -1.24 20.59
C GLN A 18 -5.17 -0.68 19.19
N PHE A 19 -5.11 0.64 19.02
CA PHE A 19 -5.30 1.31 17.72
C PHE A 19 -4.35 0.76 16.63
N PHE A 20 -3.12 0.40 16.99
CA PHE A 20 -2.14 -0.10 16.02
C PHE A 20 -2.46 -1.49 15.45
N LYS A 21 -3.49 -2.17 15.96
CA LYS A 21 -4.02 -3.40 15.35
C LYS A 21 -4.65 -3.15 13.99
N LEU A 22 -5.15 -1.93 13.75
CA LEU A 22 -5.75 -1.51 12.47
C LEU A 22 -4.74 -1.36 11.34
N ILE A 23 -3.48 -1.09 11.70
CA ILE A 23 -2.45 -0.74 10.72
C ILE A 23 -1.64 -2.00 10.45
N ASN A 24 -2.01 -2.69 9.38
CA ASN A 24 -1.25 -3.84 8.89
C ASN A 24 0.16 -3.40 8.49
N THR A 25 1.16 -4.18 8.87
CA THR A 25 2.56 -3.80 8.66
C THR A 25 2.91 -3.78 7.18
N PHE A 26 2.36 -4.70 6.38
CA PHE A 26 2.51 -4.69 4.92
C PHE A 26 1.99 -3.38 4.31
N GLY A 27 0.74 -3.00 4.61
CA GLY A 27 0.14 -1.78 4.08
C GLY A 27 0.89 -0.53 4.53
N PHE A 28 1.39 -0.51 5.77
CA PHE A 28 2.25 0.57 6.26
C PHE A 28 3.56 0.68 5.47
N LEU A 29 4.25 -0.43 5.20
CA LEU A 29 5.48 -0.41 4.40
C LEU A 29 5.22 -0.10 2.93
N VAL A 30 4.06 -0.48 2.37
CA VAL A 30 3.65 -0.01 1.05
C VAL A 30 3.52 1.52 1.03
N ALA A 31 2.89 2.13 2.05
CA ALA A 31 2.82 3.59 2.15
C ALA A 31 4.21 4.23 2.24
N LEU A 32 5.13 3.65 3.03
CA LEU A 32 6.52 4.11 3.08
C LEU A 32 7.26 3.91 1.76
N ALA A 33 6.95 2.87 0.99
CA ALA A 33 7.51 2.65 -0.34
C ALA A 33 7.09 3.76 -1.30
N PHE A 34 5.82 4.19 -1.28
CA PHE A 34 5.36 5.36 -2.04
C PHE A 34 6.08 6.65 -1.64
N LEU A 35 6.25 6.91 -0.35
CA LEU A 35 6.97 8.10 0.14
C LEU A 35 8.46 8.08 -0.24
N SER A 36 9.08 6.91 -0.15
CA SER A 36 10.49 6.73 -0.52
C SER A 36 10.69 6.90 -2.02
N ALA A 37 9.79 6.34 -2.83
CA ALA A 37 9.78 6.54 -4.28
C ALA A 37 9.56 8.01 -4.65
N ALA A 38 8.64 8.69 -3.96
CA ALA A 38 8.38 10.12 -4.15
C ALA A 38 9.63 10.96 -3.93
N TRP A 39 10.33 10.69 -2.83
CA TRP A 39 11.56 11.37 -2.47
C TRP A 39 12.67 11.12 -3.50
N ALA A 40 12.89 9.86 -3.88
CA ALA A 40 13.90 9.48 -4.86
C ALA A 40 13.60 10.10 -6.24
N LEU A 41 12.35 10.01 -6.71
CA LEU A 41 11.93 10.58 -7.99
C LEU A 41 12.07 12.11 -7.98
N THR A 42 11.62 12.78 -6.91
CA THR A 42 11.75 14.23 -6.77
C THR A 42 13.21 14.66 -6.82
N THR A 43 14.08 13.94 -6.14
CA THR A 43 15.52 14.22 -6.09
C THR A 43 16.16 14.05 -7.46
N GLU A 44 15.86 12.95 -8.15
CA GLU A 44 16.42 12.67 -9.47
C GLU A 44 15.89 13.65 -10.54
N LEU A 45 14.60 14.00 -10.49
CA LEU A 45 14.04 15.01 -11.39
C LEU A 45 14.70 16.38 -11.16
N LYS A 46 14.91 16.80 -9.90
CA LYS A 46 15.63 18.05 -9.59
C LYS A 46 17.07 18.02 -10.12
N ARG A 47 17.77 16.89 -9.96
CA ARG A 47 19.13 16.71 -10.51
C ARG A 47 19.14 16.86 -12.04
N ARG A 48 18.17 16.26 -12.74
CA ARG A 48 18.06 16.36 -14.21
C ARG A 48 17.64 17.74 -14.70
N GLN A 49 16.83 18.46 -13.93
CA GLN A 49 16.49 19.85 -14.21
C GLN A 49 17.73 20.74 -14.12
N GLN A 50 18.55 20.56 -13.08
CA GLN A 50 19.82 21.28 -12.93
C GLN A 50 20.80 20.96 -14.06
N ALA A 51 20.77 19.74 -14.59
CA ALA A 51 21.54 19.34 -15.77
C ALA A 51 20.97 19.87 -17.11
N GLY A 52 19.82 20.55 -17.10
CA GLY A 52 19.18 21.09 -18.30
C GLY A 52 18.45 20.05 -19.17
N TRP A 53 18.27 18.81 -18.68
CA TRP A 53 17.61 17.73 -19.43
C TRP A 53 16.08 17.80 -19.37
N LEU A 54 15.55 18.52 -18.39
CA LEU A 54 14.11 18.70 -18.19
C LEU A 54 13.78 20.19 -18.12
N GLY A 55 12.84 20.62 -18.96
CA GLY A 55 12.31 21.99 -18.96
C GLY A 55 11.11 22.17 -18.04
N PHE A 56 10.69 23.42 -17.88
CA PHE A 56 9.46 23.81 -17.20
C PHE A 56 8.34 24.10 -18.20
N THR A 57 7.09 24.04 -17.74
CA THR A 57 5.95 24.60 -18.46
C THR A 57 5.46 25.84 -17.72
N GLU A 58 5.24 26.94 -18.44
CA GLU A 58 4.60 28.13 -17.87
C GLU A 58 3.09 27.94 -17.82
N THR A 59 2.48 28.21 -16.66
CA THR A 59 1.03 28.14 -16.46
C THR A 59 0.56 29.37 -15.72
N GLN A 60 -0.51 29.98 -16.23
CA GLN A 60 -1.16 31.10 -15.58
C GLN A 60 -2.05 30.57 -14.46
N ILE A 61 -1.71 30.90 -13.22
CA ILE A 61 -2.56 30.61 -12.07
C ILE A 61 -3.18 31.90 -11.55
N THR A 62 -4.45 31.84 -11.17
CA THR A 62 -5.12 32.93 -10.46
C THR A 62 -4.77 32.81 -8.99
N VAL A 63 -3.96 33.74 -8.48
CA VAL A 63 -3.59 33.79 -7.06
C VAL A 63 -4.56 34.73 -6.34
N GLY A 64 -5.10 34.28 -5.21
CA GLY A 64 -5.87 35.11 -4.30
C GLY A 64 -7.39 35.02 -4.41
N ASP A 65 -7.94 34.00 -5.09
CA ASP A 65 -9.39 33.82 -5.25
C ASP A 65 -10.08 33.19 -4.03
N GLY A 66 -9.32 32.83 -2.99
CA GLY A 66 -9.79 32.06 -1.85
C GLY A 66 -9.78 30.55 -2.09
N ALA A 67 -10.30 29.78 -1.13
CA ALA A 67 -10.50 28.34 -1.34
C ALA A 67 -11.70 28.13 -2.28
N PRO A 68 -11.55 27.38 -3.40
CA PRO A 68 -12.67 27.09 -4.28
C PRO A 68 -13.73 26.26 -3.54
N MET A 69 -15.00 26.44 -3.90
CA MET A 69 -16.12 25.75 -3.23
C MET A 69 -15.96 24.22 -3.31
N SER A 70 -15.44 23.71 -4.42
CA SER A 70 -15.12 22.29 -4.58
C SER A 70 -14.17 21.77 -3.50
N ASP A 71 -13.15 22.53 -3.12
CA ASP A 71 -12.21 22.13 -2.07
C ASP A 71 -12.91 22.06 -0.72
N ILE A 72 -13.79 23.03 -0.41
CA ILE A 72 -14.53 23.06 0.84
C ILE A 72 -15.44 21.83 0.92
N ILE A 73 -16.16 21.51 -0.15
CA ILE A 73 -17.04 20.33 -0.24
C ILE A 73 -16.23 19.04 -0.05
N TRP A 74 -15.10 18.88 -0.75
CA TRP A 74 -14.26 17.68 -0.61
C TRP A 74 -13.68 17.55 0.79
N ASN A 75 -13.20 18.65 1.39
CA ASN A 75 -12.73 18.64 2.77
C ASN A 75 -13.85 18.29 3.77
N ALA A 76 -15.08 18.79 3.54
CA ALA A 76 -16.24 18.41 4.34
C ALA A 76 -16.54 16.91 4.21
N PHE A 77 -16.53 16.37 2.99
CA PHE A 77 -16.78 14.96 2.71
C PHE A 77 -15.74 14.04 3.36
N PHE A 78 -14.44 14.32 3.18
CA PHE A 78 -13.39 13.54 3.82
C PHE A 78 -13.39 13.71 5.33
N GLY A 79 -13.65 14.92 5.83
CA GLY A 79 -13.87 15.19 7.25
C GLY A 79 -15.01 14.36 7.82
N PHE A 80 -16.13 14.24 7.09
CA PHE A 80 -17.25 13.37 7.46
C PHE A 80 -16.83 11.91 7.57
N ILE A 81 -16.19 11.36 6.53
CA ILE A 81 -15.77 9.95 6.52
C ILE A 81 -14.80 9.67 7.67
N ILE A 82 -13.80 10.54 7.85
CA ILE A 82 -12.81 10.42 8.93
C ILE A 82 -13.53 10.48 10.28
N GLY A 83 -14.34 11.50 10.55
CA GLY A 83 -15.07 11.59 11.83
C GLY A 83 -16.01 10.41 12.06
N PHE A 84 -16.76 10.02 11.03
CA PHE A 84 -17.74 8.94 11.09
C PHE A 84 -17.09 7.59 11.40
N LYS A 85 -16.00 7.25 10.68
CA LYS A 85 -15.31 5.96 10.83
C LYS A 85 -14.32 5.95 11.97
N PHE A 86 -13.47 6.97 12.08
CA PHE A 86 -12.43 7.03 13.09
C PHE A 86 -13.02 7.12 14.49
N ILE A 87 -14.01 7.99 14.72
CA ILE A 87 -14.67 8.07 16.03
C ILE A 87 -15.63 6.89 16.22
N GLY A 88 -16.27 6.42 15.15
CA GLY A 88 -17.07 5.19 15.14
C GLY A 88 -16.32 3.97 15.67
N PHE A 89 -15.05 3.83 15.29
CA PHE A 89 -14.16 2.77 15.76
C PHE A 89 -14.02 2.76 17.29
N PHE A 90 -13.88 3.93 17.90
CA PHE A 90 -13.74 4.03 19.36
C PHE A 90 -15.06 3.82 20.11
N THR A 91 -16.21 4.01 19.44
CA THR A 91 -17.53 3.75 20.03
C THR A 91 -17.96 2.29 19.93
N ASP A 92 -17.56 1.58 18.86
CA ASP A 92 -17.90 0.17 18.63
C ASP A 92 -16.61 -0.68 18.51
N LYS A 93 -15.83 -0.70 19.59
CA LYS A 93 -14.49 -1.30 19.60
C LYS A 93 -14.52 -2.81 19.38
N GLU A 94 -15.55 -3.50 19.85
CA GLU A 94 -15.62 -4.97 19.74
C GLU A 94 -15.74 -5.39 18.28
N ASN A 95 -16.72 -4.86 17.56
CA ASN A 95 -16.90 -5.15 16.14
C ASN A 95 -15.73 -4.66 15.30
N ALA A 96 -15.20 -3.49 15.62
CA ALA A 96 -14.13 -2.89 14.83
C ALA A 96 -12.75 -3.51 15.04
N LEU A 97 -12.48 -4.10 16.21
CA LEU A 97 -11.25 -4.87 16.46
C LEU A 97 -11.34 -6.32 15.97
N ALA A 98 -12.55 -6.90 15.92
CA ALA A 98 -12.76 -8.25 15.43
C ALA A 98 -12.49 -8.34 13.92
N ASP A 99 -13.06 -7.41 13.13
CA ASP A 99 -12.77 -7.27 11.71
C ASP A 99 -12.69 -5.79 11.30
N PRO A 100 -11.48 -5.21 11.39
CA PRO A 100 -11.20 -3.85 10.94
C PRO A 100 -11.64 -3.54 9.51
N GLN A 101 -11.47 -4.51 8.60
CA GLN A 101 -11.73 -4.29 7.17
C GLN A 101 -13.23 -4.28 6.90
N ALA A 102 -13.97 -5.23 7.47
CA ALA A 102 -15.42 -5.25 7.39
C ALA A 102 -16.03 -4.01 8.06
N PHE A 103 -15.50 -3.56 9.20
CA PHE A 103 -15.96 -2.33 9.84
C PHE A 103 -15.78 -1.10 8.94
N LEU A 104 -14.62 -0.96 8.29
CA LEU A 104 -14.36 0.15 7.37
C LEU A 104 -15.34 0.18 6.18
N LEU A 105 -15.70 -0.98 5.63
CA LEU A 105 -16.67 -1.10 4.52
C LEU A 105 -18.14 -1.07 4.96
N SER A 106 -18.43 -1.32 6.24
CA SER A 106 -19.80 -1.36 6.75
C SER A 106 -20.50 0.01 6.74
N GLY A 107 -21.81 0.03 6.95
CA GLY A 107 -22.55 1.26 7.27
C GLY A 107 -22.34 1.77 8.70
N MET A 108 -21.53 1.09 9.53
CA MET A 108 -21.36 1.42 10.94
C MET A 108 -20.40 2.59 11.14
N GLY A 109 -20.70 3.44 12.13
CA GLY A 109 -19.90 4.61 12.49
C GLY A 109 -20.64 5.56 13.44
N ASN A 110 -20.04 6.72 13.68
CA ASN A 110 -20.59 7.74 14.56
C ASN A 110 -21.07 8.96 13.75
N LEU A 111 -22.38 9.03 13.49
CA LEU A 111 -22.98 10.07 12.65
C LEU A 111 -22.75 11.50 13.20
N PRO A 112 -23.00 11.79 14.50
CA PRO A 112 -22.71 13.11 15.06
C PRO A 112 -21.25 13.53 14.91
N ALA A 113 -20.31 12.61 15.17
CA ALA A 113 -18.87 12.89 15.02
C ALA A 113 -18.49 13.16 13.57
N GLY A 114 -19.07 12.42 12.62
CA GLY A 114 -18.92 12.68 11.19
C GLY A 114 -19.37 14.09 10.81
N ILE A 115 -20.55 14.51 11.25
CA ILE A 115 -21.08 15.86 10.97
C ILE A 115 -20.18 16.95 11.57
N LEU A 116 -19.75 16.79 12.83
CA LEU A 116 -18.87 17.76 13.49
C LEU A 116 -17.52 17.88 12.78
N ALA A 117 -16.92 16.76 12.39
CA ALA A 117 -15.67 16.74 11.64
C ALA A 117 -15.83 17.37 10.25
N ALA A 118 -16.94 17.11 9.55
CA ALA A 118 -17.24 17.73 8.26
C ALA A 118 -17.29 19.26 8.35
N ILE A 119 -18.01 19.78 9.36
CA ILE A 119 -18.10 21.22 9.62
C ILE A 119 -16.72 21.79 9.97
N GLY A 120 -15.96 21.12 10.83
CA GLY A 120 -14.62 21.54 11.23
C GLY A 120 -13.65 21.65 10.05
N PHE A 121 -13.61 20.63 9.19
CA PHE A 121 -12.76 20.62 8.00
C PHE A 121 -13.20 21.64 6.95
N ALA A 122 -14.51 21.81 6.74
CA ALA A 122 -15.05 22.83 5.86
C ALA A 122 -14.69 24.24 6.33
N ALA A 123 -14.90 24.52 7.63
CA ALA A 123 -14.58 25.80 8.24
C ALA A 123 -13.07 26.09 8.20
N TRP A 124 -12.24 25.08 8.49
CA TRP A 124 -10.78 25.20 8.42
C TRP A 124 -10.30 25.48 6.99
N ARG A 125 -10.83 24.77 5.99
CA ARG A 125 -10.46 24.99 4.59
C ARG A 125 -10.91 26.36 4.10
N TRP A 126 -12.13 26.78 4.45
CA TRP A 126 -12.65 28.11 4.15
C TRP A 126 -11.79 29.20 4.78
N TYR A 127 -11.50 29.10 6.08
CA TYR A 127 -10.67 30.05 6.81
C TYR A 127 -9.25 30.16 6.22
N SER A 128 -8.64 29.02 5.92
CA SER A 128 -7.30 28.96 5.31
C SER A 128 -7.29 29.58 3.91
N GLY A 129 -8.34 29.32 3.11
CA GLY A 129 -8.51 29.96 1.81
C GLY A 129 -8.70 31.48 1.92
N ASN A 130 -9.46 31.94 2.92
CA ASN A 130 -9.72 33.36 3.14
C ASN A 130 -8.45 34.11 3.59
N LYS A 131 -7.54 33.47 4.33
CA LYS A 131 -6.22 34.04 4.68
C LYS A 131 -5.36 34.35 3.45
N THR A 132 -5.47 33.54 2.41
CA THR A 132 -4.72 33.70 1.16
C THR A 132 -5.44 34.57 0.12
N LYS A 133 -6.61 35.13 0.47
CA LYS A 133 -7.41 35.94 -0.45
C LYS A 133 -6.75 37.30 -0.66
N LEU A 134 -6.49 37.66 -1.91
CA LEU A 134 -5.99 38.98 -2.28
C LEU A 134 -7.17 39.89 -2.60
N SER A 135 -6.99 41.19 -2.44
CA SER A 135 -8.03 42.20 -2.73
C SER A 135 -8.44 42.22 -4.20
N LYS A 136 -7.54 41.81 -5.10
CA LYS A 136 -7.82 41.51 -6.51
C LYS A 136 -7.07 40.23 -6.89
N PRO A 137 -7.73 39.22 -7.46
CA PRO A 137 -7.06 38.03 -7.96
C PRO A 137 -6.07 38.41 -9.07
N GLU A 138 -4.80 38.04 -8.91
CA GLU A 138 -3.75 38.30 -9.90
C GLU A 138 -3.46 37.03 -10.68
N LYS A 139 -3.43 37.13 -12.02
CA LYS A 139 -2.91 36.07 -12.87
C LYS A 139 -1.38 36.13 -12.84
N ARG A 140 -0.75 35.13 -12.25
CA ARG A 140 0.71 35.00 -12.22
C ARG A 140 1.14 33.84 -13.10
N SER A 141 2.12 34.08 -13.97
CA SER A 141 2.81 33.01 -14.68
C SER A 141 3.75 32.32 -13.72
N ILE A 142 3.44 31.09 -13.36
CA ILE A 142 4.36 30.24 -12.60
C ILE A 142 5.00 29.22 -13.52
N ARG A 143 6.27 28.93 -13.25
CA ARG A 143 6.98 27.83 -13.89
C ARG A 143 6.70 26.56 -13.10
N ILE A 144 6.09 25.58 -13.75
CA ILE A 144 5.83 24.27 -13.14
C ILE A 144 6.84 23.28 -13.71
N TRP A 145 7.66 22.72 -12.82
CA TRP A 145 8.67 21.75 -13.16
C TRP A 145 8.13 20.32 -13.03
N PRO A 146 8.73 19.32 -13.72
CA PRO A 146 8.38 17.92 -13.54
C PRO A 146 8.44 17.44 -12.08
N SER A 147 9.37 17.98 -11.28
CA SER A 147 9.50 17.66 -9.85
C SER A 147 8.30 18.11 -9.01
N ASP A 148 7.64 19.20 -9.42
CA ASP A 148 6.46 19.73 -8.72
C ASP A 148 5.23 18.84 -8.97
N ARG A 149 5.31 17.98 -10.00
CA ARG A 149 4.23 17.07 -10.43
C ARG A 149 4.35 15.67 -9.86
N VAL A 150 5.35 15.40 -9.03
CA VAL A 150 5.56 14.07 -8.42
C VAL A 150 4.36 13.66 -7.56
N GLY A 151 3.75 14.61 -6.83
CA GLY A 151 2.53 14.35 -6.07
C GLY A 151 1.39 13.85 -6.95
N ASP A 152 1.14 14.51 -8.09
CA ASP A 152 0.12 14.09 -9.05
C ASP A 152 0.42 12.69 -9.61
N MET A 153 1.68 12.42 -9.95
CA MET A 153 2.10 11.11 -10.46
C MET A 153 1.91 10.00 -9.43
N ILE A 154 2.13 10.26 -8.14
CA ILE A 154 1.89 9.31 -7.05
C ILE A 154 0.41 9.01 -6.89
N VAL A 155 -0.44 10.05 -6.94
CA VAL A 155 -1.89 9.86 -6.86
C VAL A 155 -2.37 9.02 -8.05
N LEU A 156 -1.89 9.31 -9.26
CA LEU A 156 -2.18 8.49 -10.44
C LEU A 156 -1.66 7.05 -10.27
N ALA A 157 -0.44 6.88 -9.77
CA ALA A 157 0.14 5.56 -9.52
C ALA A 157 -0.67 4.76 -8.50
N ALA A 158 -1.17 5.39 -7.43
CA ALA A 158 -2.01 4.72 -6.46
C ALA A 158 -3.37 4.33 -7.06
N VAL A 159 -4.07 5.28 -7.71
CA VAL A 159 -5.41 5.04 -8.27
C VAL A 159 -5.38 4.01 -9.39
N PHE A 160 -4.53 4.20 -10.40
CA PHE A 160 -4.44 3.30 -11.54
C PHE A 160 -3.65 2.03 -11.22
N GLY A 161 -2.74 2.07 -10.24
CA GLY A 161 -2.02 0.88 -9.78
C GLY A 161 -2.92 -0.08 -9.02
N PHE A 162 -3.61 0.39 -7.98
CA PHE A 162 -4.56 -0.47 -7.26
C PHE A 162 -5.76 -0.85 -8.13
N GLY A 163 -6.33 0.11 -8.88
CA GLY A 163 -7.43 -0.16 -9.80
C GLY A 163 -7.06 -1.16 -10.91
N GLY A 164 -5.89 -0.99 -11.53
CA GLY A 164 -5.38 -1.90 -12.55
C GLY A 164 -5.05 -3.29 -12.00
N ALA A 165 -4.44 -3.36 -10.82
CA ALA A 165 -4.12 -4.64 -10.17
C ALA A 165 -5.38 -5.44 -9.86
N LYS A 166 -6.42 -4.76 -9.38
CA LYS A 166 -7.72 -5.38 -9.10
C LYS A 166 -8.46 -5.81 -10.37
N LEU A 167 -8.43 -4.96 -11.40
CA LEU A 167 -9.02 -5.27 -12.70
C LEU A 167 -8.42 -6.53 -13.32
N PHE A 168 -7.09 -6.63 -13.35
CA PHE A 168 -6.41 -7.78 -13.92
C PHE A 168 -6.61 -9.05 -13.09
N HIS A 169 -6.60 -8.93 -11.76
CA HIS A 169 -6.91 -10.06 -10.88
C HIS A 169 -8.29 -10.66 -11.20
N ASN A 170 -9.30 -9.82 -11.42
CA ASN A 170 -10.64 -10.26 -11.79
C ASN A 170 -10.71 -10.86 -13.21
N PHE A 171 -9.87 -10.42 -14.14
CA PHE A 171 -9.76 -11.06 -15.45
C PHE A 171 -9.06 -12.42 -15.38
N GLU A 172 -8.05 -12.56 -14.52
CA GLU A 172 -7.37 -13.84 -14.29
C GLU A 172 -8.28 -14.85 -13.57
N ASN A 173 -9.16 -14.37 -12.69
CA ASN A 173 -10.10 -15.18 -11.91
C ASN A 173 -11.55 -14.96 -12.38
N TRP A 174 -11.78 -15.14 -13.68
CA TRP A 174 -13.07 -14.85 -14.32
C TRP A 174 -14.25 -15.63 -13.70
N GLU A 175 -14.02 -16.88 -13.29
CA GLU A 175 -15.05 -17.71 -12.66
C GLU A 175 -15.52 -17.11 -11.32
N GLU A 176 -14.58 -16.61 -10.51
CA GLU A 176 -14.88 -15.94 -9.24
C GLU A 176 -15.63 -14.63 -9.47
N LEU A 177 -15.21 -13.86 -10.50
CA LEU A 177 -15.88 -12.62 -10.87
C LEU A 177 -17.33 -12.83 -11.31
N VAL A 178 -17.60 -13.88 -12.11
CA VAL A 178 -18.97 -14.18 -12.57
C VAL A 178 -19.85 -14.72 -11.44
N ALA A 179 -19.26 -15.47 -10.50
CA ALA A 179 -19.99 -16.03 -9.37
C ALA A 179 -20.45 -14.96 -8.36
N ASP A 180 -19.60 -14.00 -8.02
CA ASP A 180 -19.94 -12.88 -7.14
C ASP A 180 -19.22 -11.58 -7.56
N PRO A 181 -19.80 -10.84 -8.53
CA PRO A 181 -19.16 -9.65 -9.10
C PRO A 181 -18.91 -8.53 -8.08
N VAL A 182 -19.83 -8.37 -7.12
CA VAL A 182 -19.76 -7.29 -6.13
C VAL A 182 -18.63 -7.57 -5.15
N ASN A 183 -18.56 -8.79 -4.61
CA ASN A 183 -17.49 -9.16 -3.70
C ASN A 183 -16.14 -9.23 -4.43
N ALA A 184 -16.08 -9.79 -5.63
CA ALA A 184 -14.86 -9.86 -6.42
C ALA A 184 -14.26 -8.47 -6.68
N LEU A 185 -15.10 -7.44 -6.95
CA LEU A 185 -14.64 -6.06 -7.16
C LEU A 185 -14.30 -5.31 -5.86
N LEU A 186 -15.07 -5.50 -4.78
CA LEU A 186 -14.93 -4.74 -3.54
C LEU A 186 -13.99 -5.39 -2.50
N SER A 187 -13.65 -6.66 -2.67
CA SER A 187 -12.74 -7.39 -1.79
C SER A 187 -11.36 -6.73 -1.76
N PHE A 188 -10.79 -6.59 -0.55
CA PHE A 188 -9.41 -6.15 -0.34
C PHE A 188 -8.35 -7.20 -0.70
N SER A 189 -8.77 -8.42 -1.02
CA SER A 189 -7.89 -9.50 -1.47
C SER A 189 -7.78 -9.51 -3.00
N GLY A 190 -6.68 -10.09 -3.51
CA GLY A 190 -6.51 -10.31 -4.94
C GLY A 190 -6.08 -9.06 -5.70
N LEU A 191 -4.76 -8.90 -5.86
CA LEU A 191 -4.15 -7.81 -6.61
C LEU A 191 -3.06 -8.38 -7.51
N THR A 192 -3.24 -8.26 -8.82
CA THR A 192 -2.26 -8.73 -9.81
C THR A 192 -1.24 -7.64 -10.09
N PHE A 193 0.04 -7.92 -9.80
CA PHE A 193 1.14 -6.95 -9.95
C PHE A 193 1.21 -6.33 -11.37
N TYR A 194 1.12 -7.16 -12.41
CA TYR A 194 1.22 -6.69 -13.80
C TYR A 194 0.10 -5.71 -14.16
N GLY A 195 -1.12 -5.94 -13.69
CA GLY A 195 -2.24 -5.02 -13.92
C GLY A 195 -1.97 -3.64 -13.32
N GLY A 196 -1.41 -3.60 -12.12
CA GLY A 196 -1.03 -2.35 -11.48
C GLY A 196 0.09 -1.64 -12.22
N LEU A 197 1.14 -2.36 -12.60
CA LEU A 197 2.28 -1.81 -13.34
C LEU A 197 1.86 -1.21 -14.69
N ILE A 198 1.05 -1.94 -15.48
CA ILE A 198 0.62 -1.53 -16.81
C ILE A 198 -0.28 -0.29 -16.73
N CYS A 199 -1.31 -0.33 -15.88
CA CYS A 199 -2.28 0.76 -15.76
C CYS A 199 -1.66 2.03 -15.17
N ALA A 200 -0.85 1.91 -14.10
CA ALA A 200 -0.13 3.06 -13.54
C ALA A 200 0.88 3.64 -14.53
N GLY A 201 1.65 2.78 -15.21
CA GLY A 201 2.60 3.19 -16.24
C GLY A 201 1.91 3.95 -17.38
N ALA A 202 0.80 3.42 -17.90
CA ALA A 202 0.02 4.08 -18.95
C ALA A 202 -0.53 5.44 -18.50
N ALA A 203 -1.06 5.54 -17.27
CA ALA A 203 -1.57 6.79 -16.72
C ALA A 203 -0.48 7.85 -16.56
N ILE A 204 0.71 7.46 -16.06
CA ILE A 204 1.86 8.36 -15.91
C ILE A 204 2.39 8.80 -17.27
N VAL A 205 2.49 7.90 -18.26
CA VAL A 205 2.91 8.24 -19.63
C VAL A 205 1.93 9.22 -20.27
N TRP A 206 0.63 8.99 -20.12
CA TRP A 206 -0.41 9.92 -20.59
C TRP A 206 -0.29 11.29 -19.92
N TYR A 207 -0.14 11.33 -18.59
CA TYR A 207 0.02 12.55 -17.82
C TYR A 207 1.29 13.33 -18.24
N ALA A 208 2.41 12.63 -18.40
CA ALA A 208 3.66 13.21 -18.85
C ALA A 208 3.56 13.83 -20.25
N ARG A 209 2.88 13.14 -21.19
CA ARG A 209 2.60 13.69 -22.53
C ARG A 209 1.74 14.94 -22.47
N LYS A 210 0.66 14.91 -21.66
CA LYS A 210 -0.23 16.06 -21.45
C LYS A 210 0.52 17.29 -20.93
N HIS A 211 1.52 17.07 -20.08
CA HIS A 211 2.34 18.13 -19.48
C HIS A 211 3.69 18.36 -20.17
N LYS A 212 3.86 17.84 -21.40
CA LYS A 212 5.07 18.04 -22.23
C LYS A 212 6.39 17.66 -21.51
N ILE A 213 6.33 16.68 -20.61
CA ILE A 213 7.50 16.16 -19.92
C ILE A 213 8.20 15.17 -20.87
N ASN A 214 9.52 15.29 -21.03
CA ASN A 214 10.30 14.33 -21.82
C ASN A 214 10.19 12.93 -21.18
N LEU A 215 9.57 11.99 -21.91
CA LEU A 215 9.28 10.65 -21.41
C LEU A 215 10.52 9.83 -21.09
N TRP A 216 11.58 9.94 -21.89
CA TRP A 216 12.80 9.17 -21.69
C TRP A 216 13.49 9.57 -20.39
N HIS A 217 13.66 10.87 -20.18
CA HIS A 217 14.23 11.37 -18.94
C HIS A 217 13.35 11.09 -17.73
N LEU A 218 12.02 11.10 -17.90
CA LEU A 218 11.09 10.75 -16.84
C LEU A 218 11.21 9.26 -16.46
N VAL A 219 11.14 8.35 -17.43
CA VAL A 219 11.24 6.90 -17.19
C VAL A 219 12.58 6.52 -16.58
N ASP A 220 13.69 7.08 -17.06
CA ASP A 220 15.00 6.88 -16.42
C ASP A 220 15.00 7.34 -14.96
N SER A 221 14.29 8.45 -14.65
CA SER A 221 14.19 8.97 -13.28
C SER A 221 13.37 8.08 -12.37
N PHE A 222 12.45 7.29 -12.92
CA PHE A 222 11.70 6.28 -12.18
C PHE A 222 12.56 5.08 -11.77
N GLY A 223 13.65 4.77 -12.49
CA GLY A 223 14.56 3.67 -12.15
C GLY A 223 14.96 3.60 -10.66
N PRO A 224 15.66 4.62 -10.12
CA PRO A 224 16.05 4.62 -8.71
C PRO A 224 14.85 4.66 -7.76
N ALA A 225 13.75 5.31 -8.14
CA ALA A 225 12.53 5.37 -7.33
C ALA A 225 11.86 3.98 -7.19
N LEU A 226 11.78 3.23 -8.29
CA LEU A 226 11.22 1.88 -8.31
C LEU A 226 12.12 0.88 -7.57
N MET A 227 13.44 0.99 -7.71
CA MET A 227 14.40 0.17 -6.94
C MET A 227 14.22 0.37 -5.44
N LEU A 228 14.12 1.62 -4.99
CA LEU A 228 13.91 1.93 -3.58
C LEU A 228 12.54 1.46 -3.09
N ALA A 229 11.47 1.69 -3.87
CA ALA A 229 10.13 1.21 -3.56
C ALA A 229 10.10 -0.31 -3.40
N TYR A 230 10.75 -1.03 -4.31
CA TYR A 230 10.84 -2.49 -4.29
C TYR A 230 11.59 -2.99 -3.06
N ALA A 231 12.71 -2.37 -2.70
CA ALA A 231 13.46 -2.71 -1.50
C ALA A 231 12.61 -2.55 -0.23
N VAL A 232 11.89 -1.42 -0.10
CA VAL A 232 10.98 -1.19 1.04
C VAL A 232 9.82 -2.18 1.03
N GLY A 233 9.26 -2.49 -0.15
CA GLY A 233 8.22 -3.49 -0.31
C GLY A 233 8.66 -4.89 0.14
N ARG A 234 9.89 -5.30 -0.19
CA ARG A 234 10.47 -6.58 0.26
C ARG A 234 10.68 -6.65 1.77
N ILE A 235 11.04 -5.54 2.40
CA ILE A 235 11.04 -5.44 3.87
C ILE A 235 9.59 -5.59 4.40
N GLY A 236 8.61 -5.02 3.69
CA GLY A 236 7.17 -5.25 3.90
C GLY A 236 6.81 -6.72 4.00
N CYS A 237 7.16 -7.49 2.97
CA CYS A 237 6.91 -8.92 2.89
C CYS A 237 7.52 -9.68 4.08
N GLN A 238 8.81 -9.42 4.33
CA GLN A 238 9.58 -10.01 5.43
C GLN A 238 8.91 -9.77 6.79
N VAL A 239 8.51 -8.53 7.08
CA VAL A 239 8.00 -8.17 8.40
C VAL A 239 6.55 -8.63 8.58
N ALA A 240 5.73 -8.50 7.54
CA ALA A 240 4.33 -8.92 7.56
C ALA A 240 4.16 -10.44 7.61
N GLY A 241 5.13 -11.18 7.08
CA GLY A 241 5.09 -12.63 7.10
C GLY A 241 4.25 -13.25 6.00
N ASP A 242 4.17 -12.59 4.85
CA ASP A 242 3.23 -12.92 3.78
C ASP A 242 3.57 -14.17 2.96
N GLY A 243 4.76 -14.75 3.13
CA GLY A 243 5.10 -16.05 2.54
C GLY A 243 6.21 -16.00 1.48
N ASP A 244 6.75 -14.83 1.17
CA ASP A 244 7.75 -14.61 0.12
C ASP A 244 9.20 -15.02 0.53
N TRP A 245 9.35 -16.20 1.12
CA TRP A 245 10.57 -16.69 1.77
C TRP A 245 11.43 -17.61 0.90
N GLY A 246 10.91 -17.98 -0.28
CA GLY A 246 11.53 -18.96 -1.16
C GLY A 246 11.07 -20.38 -0.89
N VAL A 247 11.99 -21.34 -0.91
CA VAL A 247 11.68 -22.77 -0.72
C VAL A 247 11.57 -23.13 0.76
N ALA A 248 10.83 -24.18 1.08
CA ALA A 248 10.66 -24.60 2.47
C ALA A 248 12.00 -25.04 3.09
N ASN A 249 12.23 -24.71 4.36
CA ASN A 249 13.44 -25.14 5.06
C ASN A 249 13.19 -26.45 5.82
N SER A 250 13.65 -27.58 5.26
CA SER A 250 13.43 -28.91 5.84
C SER A 250 14.30 -29.23 7.06
N ALA A 251 15.16 -28.30 7.50
CA ALA A 251 15.84 -28.41 8.79
C ALA A 251 14.91 -28.13 9.99
N TYR A 252 13.75 -27.50 9.77
CA TYR A 252 12.81 -27.11 10.81
C TYR A 252 11.41 -27.70 10.57
N VAL A 253 10.70 -27.96 11.65
CA VAL A 253 9.28 -28.32 11.67
C VAL A 253 8.56 -27.43 12.68
N ALA A 254 7.25 -27.23 12.52
CA ALA A 254 6.43 -26.56 13.53
C ALA A 254 6.12 -27.55 14.67
N ASP A 255 6.28 -27.12 15.92
CA ASP A 255 5.79 -27.85 17.08
C ASP A 255 4.26 -27.66 17.28
N GLU A 256 3.70 -28.26 18.32
CA GLU A 256 2.27 -28.17 18.65
C GLU A 256 1.79 -26.73 18.92
N GLN A 257 2.71 -25.82 19.23
CA GLN A 257 2.46 -24.39 19.50
C GLN A 257 2.70 -23.54 18.24
N GLY A 258 3.06 -24.17 17.11
CA GLY A 258 3.35 -23.48 15.85
C GLY A 258 4.77 -22.89 15.77
N LYS A 259 5.64 -23.17 16.75
CA LYS A 259 7.00 -22.64 16.78
C LYS A 259 7.94 -23.49 15.94
N ALA A 260 8.83 -22.84 15.19
CA ALA A 260 9.86 -23.52 14.42
C ALA A 260 10.91 -24.18 15.34
N VAL A 261 11.01 -25.51 15.28
CA VAL A 261 11.98 -26.32 16.01
C VAL A 261 12.81 -27.18 15.05
N LEU A 262 14.04 -27.51 15.42
CA LEU A 262 14.90 -28.36 14.60
C LEU A 262 14.29 -29.74 14.42
N ALA A 263 14.23 -30.21 13.18
CA ALA A 263 13.81 -31.56 12.86
C ALA A 263 14.86 -32.55 13.40
N SER A 264 14.42 -33.47 14.24
CA SER A 264 15.26 -34.54 14.82
C SER A 264 15.70 -35.56 13.77
N SER A 265 14.97 -35.68 12.65
CA SER A 265 15.33 -36.52 11.51
C SER A 265 14.61 -36.09 10.23
N PRO A 266 15.09 -36.48 9.03
CA PRO A 266 14.37 -36.26 7.77
C PRO A 266 12.96 -36.87 7.75
N LYS A 267 12.73 -37.93 8.54
CA LYS A 267 11.41 -38.54 8.68
C LYS A 267 10.41 -37.57 9.31
N GLN A 268 10.82 -36.82 10.33
CA GLN A 268 9.95 -35.85 11.00
C GLN A 268 9.49 -34.73 10.05
N TRP A 269 10.38 -34.27 9.17
CA TRP A 269 10.01 -33.35 8.09
C TRP A 269 8.95 -33.96 7.16
N ASN A 270 9.18 -35.18 6.67
CA ASN A 270 8.25 -35.85 5.76
C ASN A 270 6.87 -36.09 6.41
N ASP A 271 6.85 -36.46 7.69
CA ASP A 271 5.61 -36.65 8.45
C ASP A 271 4.84 -35.32 8.56
N SER A 272 5.52 -34.22 8.92
CA SER A 272 4.92 -32.88 8.97
C SER A 272 4.46 -32.40 7.58
N ALA A 273 5.27 -32.61 6.55
CA ALA A 273 4.95 -32.24 5.18
C ALA A 273 3.76 -33.02 4.62
N THR A 274 3.58 -34.27 5.05
CA THR A 274 2.40 -35.08 4.69
C THR A 274 1.13 -34.46 5.27
N VAL A 275 1.16 -34.06 6.55
CA VAL A 275 0.04 -33.38 7.21
C VAL A 275 -0.31 -32.07 6.52
N HIS A 276 0.68 -31.32 6.07
CA HIS A 276 0.51 -30.00 5.43
C HIS A 276 0.60 -30.02 3.90
N LEU A 277 0.42 -31.18 3.26
CA LEU A 277 0.59 -31.31 1.81
C LEU A 277 -0.30 -30.34 1.02
N ASN A 278 -1.53 -30.12 1.47
CA ASN A 278 -2.46 -29.16 0.84
C ASN A 278 -1.99 -27.71 0.91
N TYR A 279 -1.24 -27.34 1.95
CA TYR A 279 -0.61 -26.02 2.02
C TYR A 279 0.47 -25.90 0.95
N PHE A 280 1.37 -26.87 0.83
CA PHE A 280 2.43 -26.85 -0.18
C PHE A 280 1.89 -26.89 -1.61
N LYS A 281 0.81 -27.63 -1.85
CA LYS A 281 0.06 -27.62 -3.13
C LYS A 281 -0.35 -26.21 -3.54
N ARG A 282 -0.87 -25.42 -2.61
CA ARG A 282 -1.28 -24.03 -2.87
C ARG A 282 -0.09 -23.09 -2.95
N ALA A 283 0.85 -23.19 -2.02
CA ALA A 283 1.99 -22.28 -1.91
C ALA A 283 2.97 -22.40 -3.08
N GLN A 284 3.09 -23.58 -3.71
CA GLN A 284 3.97 -23.83 -4.85
C GLN A 284 3.22 -23.91 -6.19
N HIS A 285 1.92 -23.62 -6.18
CA HIS A 285 1.09 -23.57 -7.38
C HIS A 285 1.66 -22.56 -8.39
N GLY A 286 1.78 -22.97 -9.66
CA GLY A 286 2.38 -22.16 -10.73
C GLY A 286 3.93 -22.15 -10.75
N VAL A 287 4.60 -22.71 -9.73
CA VAL A 287 6.06 -22.93 -9.73
C VAL A 287 6.39 -24.39 -10.00
N LYS A 288 5.74 -25.31 -9.28
CA LYS A 288 5.89 -26.77 -9.48
C LYS A 288 4.61 -27.49 -9.01
N GLU A 289 4.14 -28.46 -9.78
CA GLU A 289 3.06 -29.33 -9.32
C GLU A 289 3.54 -30.21 -8.15
N VAL A 290 2.85 -30.10 -7.02
CA VAL A 290 3.12 -30.90 -5.81
C VAL A 290 2.02 -31.94 -5.67
N ASN A 291 2.30 -33.22 -5.91
CA ASN A 291 1.32 -34.29 -5.72
C ASN A 291 1.61 -35.11 -4.47
N THR A 292 2.89 -35.26 -4.15
CA THR A 292 3.44 -36.00 -3.02
C THR A 292 4.44 -35.15 -2.25
N THR A 293 4.86 -35.61 -1.07
CA THR A 293 5.90 -34.94 -0.27
C THR A 293 7.25 -34.85 -0.98
N ALA A 294 7.54 -35.79 -1.88
CA ALA A 294 8.76 -35.79 -2.69
C ALA A 294 8.79 -34.65 -3.73
N ASP A 295 7.64 -34.10 -4.08
CA ASP A 295 7.55 -33.03 -5.07
C ASP A 295 7.82 -31.65 -4.45
N ILE A 296 7.72 -31.52 -3.12
CA ILE A 296 7.86 -30.27 -2.40
C ILE A 296 9.27 -29.71 -2.62
N LEU A 297 9.36 -28.48 -3.11
CA LEU A 297 10.63 -27.76 -3.17
C LEU A 297 11.05 -27.37 -1.76
N HIS A 298 12.15 -27.96 -1.28
CA HIS A 298 12.73 -27.66 0.02
C HIS A 298 14.26 -27.68 -0.03
N SER A 299 14.89 -27.03 0.94
CA SER A 299 16.33 -27.10 1.20
C SER A 299 16.55 -27.25 2.70
N SER A 300 17.62 -27.91 3.13
CA SER A 300 17.93 -28.07 4.55
C SER A 300 19.07 -27.13 4.93
N TYR A 301 18.77 -26.15 5.77
CA TYR A 301 19.78 -25.24 6.30
C TYR A 301 19.52 -24.94 7.77
N VAL A 302 20.48 -25.29 8.63
CA VAL A 302 20.43 -24.94 10.05
C VAL A 302 20.91 -23.50 10.20
N ALA A 303 20.05 -22.63 10.73
CA ALA A 303 20.40 -21.23 10.94
C ALA A 303 21.54 -21.12 11.97
N PRO A 304 22.45 -20.14 11.82
CA PRO A 304 23.45 -19.84 12.82
C PRO A 304 22.83 -19.54 14.19
N SER A 305 23.54 -19.83 15.28
CA SER A 305 23.04 -19.69 16.65
C SER A 305 22.62 -18.27 17.05
N PHE A 306 23.09 -17.25 16.34
CA PHE A 306 22.70 -15.86 16.56
C PHE A 306 21.38 -15.47 15.88
N TYR A 307 20.86 -16.32 14.99
CA TYR A 307 19.60 -16.05 14.29
C TYR A 307 18.43 -16.53 15.16
N PRO A 308 17.44 -15.67 15.46
CA PRO A 308 16.31 -16.08 16.27
C PRO A 308 15.48 -17.14 15.55
N LEU A 309 15.41 -18.34 16.15
CA LEU A 309 14.58 -19.45 15.72
C LEU A 309 13.19 -19.31 16.33
N GLY A 310 12.38 -18.47 15.71
CA GLY A 310 10.98 -18.30 16.07
C GLY A 310 10.54 -16.84 16.06
N TRP A 311 9.45 -16.62 15.36
CA TRP A 311 8.50 -15.54 15.60
C TRP A 311 7.11 -16.17 15.69
#